data_AF-A0A959UIL9-F1
#
_entry.id   AF-A0A959UIL9-F1
#
_cell.length_a   1.000
_cell.length_b   1.000
_cell.length_c   1.000
_cell.angle_alpha   90.00
_cell.angle_beta   90.00
_cell.angle_gamma   90.00
#
_symmetry.space_group_name_H-M   'P 1'
#
loop_
_entity.id
_entity.type
_entity.pdbx_description
1 polymer ?
#
loop_
_entity_poly.entity_id
_entity_poly.type
_entity_poly.pdbx_seq_one_letter_code
_entity_poly.pdbx_strand_id
1 'polypeptide(L)'
;MKIHKKITIVILFSAGILTGCSTQKATTSQAKGKANRSVSQTAVTIEEPKTLNEGEITKMNYFAEEMALLQCEIKNLDKKLNESPNNDVVLQHKRELEQKFSDYDQQVQKYFTTQLQKQEFNRVYHDFLNKCM
;
A
#
# COMPACT_ATOMS: atom_id res chain seq x y z
N MET A 1 -43.67 4.13 -14.95
CA MET A 1 -43.30 3.68 -13.59
C MET A 1 -41.79 3.43 -13.56
N LYS A 2 -41.01 4.20 -12.79
CA LYS A 2 -39.55 4.05 -12.70
C LYS A 2 -39.21 3.12 -11.52
N ILE A 3 -38.77 1.89 -11.80
CA ILE A 3 -38.36 0.92 -10.78
C ILE A 3 -36.99 1.35 -10.24
N HIS A 4 -36.97 1.91 -9.03
CA HIS A 4 -35.73 2.13 -8.28
C HIS A 4 -35.36 0.82 -7.59
N LYS A 5 -34.37 0.09 -8.12
CA LYS A 5 -33.78 -1.04 -7.40
C LYS A 5 -32.79 -0.49 -6.38
N LYS A 6 -33.18 -0.50 -5.10
CA LYS A 6 -32.25 -0.26 -3.99
C LYS A 6 -31.45 -1.55 -3.78
N ILE A 7 -30.12 -1.47 -3.87
CA ILE A 7 -29.22 -2.57 -3.56
C ILE A 7 -28.83 -2.44 -2.09
N THR A 8 -29.21 -3.43 -1.28
CA THR A 8 -28.87 -3.51 0.13
C THR A 8 -27.64 -4.41 0.28
N ILE A 9 -26.52 -3.86 0.73
CA ILE A 9 -25.28 -4.60 0.99
C ILE A 9 -25.21 -4.86 2.50
N VAL A 10 -25.14 -6.14 2.87
CA VAL A 10 -24.94 -6.60 4.25
C VAL A 10 -23.46 -6.92 4.44
N ILE A 11 -22.79 -6.22 5.35
CA ILE A 11 -21.40 -6.49 5.74
C ILE A 11 -21.42 -7.15 7.12
N LEU A 12 -21.02 -8.41 7.20
CA LEU A 12 -20.81 -9.14 8.45
C LEU A 12 -19.40 -8.87 8.98
N PHE A 13 -19.29 -8.31 10.18
CA PHE A 13 -18.03 -8.19 10.91
C PHE A 13 -17.75 -9.49 11.67
N SER A 14 -16.69 -10.20 11.30
CA SER A 14 -16.19 -11.33 12.08
C SER A 14 -15.43 -10.81 13.30
N ALA A 15 -16.05 -10.90 14.48
CA ALA A 15 -15.39 -10.71 15.76
C ALA A 15 -14.53 -11.95 16.07
N GLY A 16 -13.21 -11.82 15.92
CA GLY A 16 -12.25 -12.81 16.40
C GLY A 16 -11.91 -12.55 17.86
N ILE A 17 -12.65 -13.17 18.78
CA ILE A 17 -12.27 -13.30 20.19
C ILE A 17 -11.51 -14.61 20.32
N LEU A 18 -10.25 -14.58 20.75
CA LEU A 18 -9.63 -15.71 21.44
C LEU A 18 -8.81 -15.19 22.63
N THR A 19 -9.54 -15.09 23.76
CA THR A 19 -9.21 -15.68 25.07
C THR A 19 -7.75 -15.95 25.40
N GLY A 20 -7.32 -15.35 26.52
CA GLY A 20 -6.00 -15.56 27.10
C GLY A 20 -5.81 -16.92 27.77
N CYS A 21 -4.58 -17.13 28.23
CA CYS A 21 -4.23 -18.19 29.15
C CYS A 21 -3.49 -17.60 30.36
N SER A 22 -3.92 -18.09 31.51
CA SER A 22 -3.78 -17.59 32.86
C SER A 22 -2.38 -17.59 33.43
N THR A 23 -2.15 -16.64 34.33
CA THR A 23 -1.21 -16.73 35.45
C THR A 23 -1.39 -18.02 36.24
N GLN A 24 -0.35 -18.84 36.35
CA GLN A 24 -0.18 -19.77 37.49
C GLN A 24 1.26 -19.72 37.98
N LYS A 25 1.40 -19.17 39.19
CA LYS A 25 2.53 -19.40 40.10
C LYS A 25 2.65 -20.90 40.35
N ALA A 26 3.84 -21.45 40.25
CA ALA A 26 4.24 -22.67 40.94
C ALA A 26 5.47 -22.37 41.82
N THR A 27 5.36 -22.76 43.07
CA THR A 27 6.23 -22.50 44.21
C THR A 27 7.38 -23.50 44.35
N THR A 28 8.38 -23.11 45.15
CA THR A 28 9.25 -23.96 46.02
C THR A 28 10.26 -24.92 45.38
N SER A 29 11.56 -24.70 45.56
CA SER A 29 12.34 -25.19 46.72
C SER A 29 13.85 -25.02 46.53
N GLN A 30 14.55 -24.93 47.66
CA GLN A 30 15.97 -24.64 47.83
C GLN A 30 16.92 -25.59 47.10
N ALA A 31 18.02 -25.03 46.57
CA ALA A 31 19.34 -25.68 46.63
C ALA A 31 20.44 -24.62 46.74
N LYS A 32 21.23 -24.74 47.80
CA LYS A 32 22.46 -23.99 48.11
C LYS A 32 23.52 -24.24 47.02
N GLY A 33 24.34 -23.23 46.72
CA GLY A 33 25.74 -23.45 46.32
C GLY A 33 26.20 -22.77 45.04
N LYS A 34 27.04 -21.74 45.22
CA LYS A 34 28.24 -21.38 44.45
C LYS A 34 28.26 -21.49 42.91
N ALA A 35 28.59 -20.32 42.34
CA ALA A 35 29.52 -20.09 41.23
C ALA A 35 29.02 -20.22 39.78
N ASN A 36 29.45 -19.24 38.97
CA ASN A 36 29.30 -19.07 37.52
C ASN A 36 27.88 -18.85 36.99
N ARG A 37 27.40 -17.60 37.13
CA ARG A 37 26.39 -17.06 36.23
C ARG A 37 27.07 -16.74 34.89
N SER A 38 27.25 -17.78 34.07
CA SER A 38 27.28 -17.63 32.63
C SER A 38 26.01 -16.89 32.23
N VAL A 39 26.16 -15.64 31.80
CA VAL A 39 25.07 -14.86 31.21
C VAL A 39 24.79 -15.53 29.87
N SER A 40 23.92 -16.54 29.88
CA SER A 40 23.27 -17.01 28.66
C SER A 40 22.37 -15.88 28.21
N GLN A 41 22.93 -15.00 27.37
CA GLN A 41 22.18 -14.04 26.59
C GLN A 41 21.24 -14.87 25.73
N THR A 42 19.99 -14.97 26.14
CA THR A 42 18.92 -15.36 25.23
C THR A 42 18.96 -14.34 24.11
N ALA A 43 19.54 -14.72 22.98
CA ALA A 43 19.54 -13.91 21.77
C ALA A 43 18.08 -13.71 21.39
N VAL A 44 17.51 -12.58 21.81
CA VAL A 44 16.26 -12.08 21.26
C VAL A 44 16.62 -11.74 19.83
N THR A 45 16.30 -12.63 18.90
CA THR A 45 16.33 -12.34 17.47
C THR A 45 15.29 -11.24 17.26
N ILE A 46 15.73 -9.99 17.32
CA ILE A 46 14.96 -8.85 16.86
C ILE A 46 14.91 -9.06 15.34
N GLU A 47 13.78 -9.54 14.81
CA GLU A 47 13.55 -9.54 13.37
C GLU A 47 13.72 -8.10 12.90
N GLU A 48 14.78 -7.85 12.12
CA GLU A 48 15.00 -6.55 11.50
C GLU A 48 13.76 -6.19 10.67
N PRO A 49 13.28 -4.94 10.74
CA PRO A 49 12.21 -4.48 9.88
C PRO A 49 12.66 -4.70 8.43
N LYS A 50 11.87 -5.45 7.64
CA LYS A 50 12.14 -5.65 6.21
C LYS A 50 12.30 -4.29 5.53
N THR A 51 13.53 -3.92 5.22
CA THR A 51 13.86 -2.74 4.45
C THR A 51 13.67 -3.04 2.97
N LEU A 52 13.25 -2.02 2.21
CA LEU A 52 13.18 -2.12 0.74
C LEU A 52 14.61 -2.15 0.21
N ASN A 53 14.89 -3.05 -0.73
CA ASN A 53 16.17 -3.04 -1.42
C ASN A 53 16.22 -1.93 -2.49
N GLU A 54 17.42 -1.53 -2.87
CA GLU A 54 17.63 -0.43 -3.82
C GLU A 54 16.91 -0.65 -5.17
N GLY A 55 16.88 -1.90 -5.67
CA GLY A 55 16.19 -2.23 -6.91
C GLY A 55 14.67 -2.07 -6.84
N GLU A 56 14.06 -2.35 -5.69
CA GLU A 56 12.64 -2.11 -5.44
C GLU A 56 12.32 -0.62 -5.40
N ILE A 57 13.20 0.17 -4.79
CA ILE A 57 13.09 1.63 -4.72
C ILE A 57 13.20 2.24 -6.13
N THR A 58 14.18 1.82 -6.94
CA THR A 58 14.33 2.30 -8.32
C THR A 58 13.08 1.99 -9.16
N LYS A 59 12.55 0.76 -9.05
CA LYS A 59 11.31 0.39 -9.77
C LYS A 59 10.09 1.18 -9.29
N MET A 60 9.95 1.42 -7.98
CA MET A 60 8.88 2.27 -7.46
C MET A 60 8.95 3.67 -8.05
N ASN A 61 10.13 4.29 -8.03
CA ASN A 61 10.30 5.64 -8.58
C ASN A 61 9.92 5.69 -10.06
N TYR A 62 10.37 4.73 -10.86
CA TYR A 62 10.02 4.65 -12.28
C TYR A 62 8.49 4.59 -12.50
N PHE A 63 7.81 3.64 -11.86
CA PHE A 63 6.35 3.51 -12.02
C PHE A 63 5.60 4.73 -11.48
N ALA A 64 6.04 5.29 -10.35
CA ALA A 64 5.42 6.44 -9.72
C ALA A 64 5.54 7.68 -10.60
N GLU A 65 6.70 7.92 -11.20
CA GLU A 65 6.95 9.03 -12.11
C GLU A 65 6.11 8.91 -13.39
N GLU A 66 6.13 7.74 -14.05
CA GLU A 66 5.34 7.49 -15.26
C GLU A 66 3.83 7.68 -15.01
N MET A 67 3.30 7.08 -13.94
CA MET A 67 1.89 7.23 -13.59
C MET A 67 1.54 8.67 -13.22
N ALA A 68 2.43 9.40 -12.55
CA ALA A 68 2.20 10.80 -12.22
C ALA A 68 2.12 11.63 -13.49
N LEU A 69 3.09 11.50 -14.41
CA LEU A 69 3.10 12.21 -15.69
C LEU A 69 1.81 12.00 -16.49
N LEU A 70 1.34 10.74 -16.59
CA LEU A 70 0.07 10.41 -17.24
C LEU A 70 -1.12 11.13 -16.58
N GLN A 71 -1.21 11.07 -15.24
CA GLN A 71 -2.28 11.73 -14.50
C GLN A 71 -2.27 13.25 -14.69
N CYS A 72 -1.08 13.85 -14.81
CA CYS A 72 -0.91 15.28 -15.03
C CYS A 72 -1.36 15.68 -16.44
N GLU A 73 -1.01 14.88 -17.46
CA GLU A 73 -1.47 15.12 -18.81
C GLU A 73 -2.99 14.94 -18.95
N ILE A 74 -3.58 13.89 -18.35
CA ILE A 74 -5.03 13.69 -18.29
C ILE A 74 -5.73 14.91 -17.69
N LYS A 75 -5.23 15.44 -16.55
CA LYS A 75 -5.77 16.67 -15.93
C LYS A 75 -5.69 17.88 -16.86
N ASN A 76 -4.64 18.00 -17.66
CA ASN A 76 -4.51 19.08 -18.63
C ASN A 76 -5.49 18.92 -19.80
N LEU A 77 -5.73 17.69 -20.26
CA LEU A 77 -6.75 17.41 -21.28
C LEU A 77 -8.16 17.68 -20.74
N ASP A 78 -8.43 17.38 -19.47
CA ASP A 78 -9.70 17.74 -18.82
C ASP A 78 -9.95 19.25 -18.83
N LYS A 79 -8.92 20.06 -18.57
CA LYS A 79 -9.02 21.53 -18.68
C LYS A 79 -9.37 21.95 -20.12
N LYS A 80 -8.72 21.37 -21.13
CA LYS A 80 -9.04 21.65 -22.55
C LYS A 80 -10.46 21.23 -22.93
N LEU A 81 -10.95 20.11 -22.38
CA LEU A 81 -12.33 19.66 -22.61
C LEU A 81 -13.35 20.53 -21.88
N ASN A 82 -13.02 21.12 -20.74
CA ASN A 82 -13.89 22.10 -20.11
C ASN A 82 -14.07 23.36 -20.98
N GLU A 83 -13.05 23.75 -21.74
CA GLU A 83 -13.12 24.84 -22.71
C GLU A 83 -13.82 24.43 -24.02
N SER A 84 -13.63 23.18 -24.45
CA SER A 84 -14.21 22.63 -25.68
C SER A 84 -14.68 21.18 -25.48
N PRO A 85 -15.91 20.96 -24.97
CA PRO A 85 -16.37 19.64 -24.52
C PRO A 85 -16.47 18.57 -25.61
N ASN A 86 -16.58 18.98 -26.87
CA ASN A 86 -16.79 18.10 -28.02
C ASN A 86 -15.54 18.01 -28.91
N ASN A 87 -14.36 18.29 -28.37
CA ASN A 87 -13.12 18.12 -29.12
C ASN A 87 -12.74 16.64 -29.21
N ASP A 88 -13.16 15.97 -30.29
CA ASP A 88 -12.95 14.54 -30.51
C ASP A 88 -11.49 14.09 -30.41
N VAL A 89 -10.56 14.93 -30.88
CA VAL A 89 -9.11 14.63 -30.82
C VAL A 89 -8.63 14.60 -29.37
N VAL A 90 -9.04 15.58 -28.57
CA VAL A 90 -8.68 15.65 -27.14
C VAL A 90 -9.37 14.52 -26.36
N LEU A 91 -10.61 14.18 -26.70
CA LEU A 91 -11.35 13.06 -26.10
C LEU A 91 -10.65 11.72 -26.39
N GLN A 92 -10.23 11.49 -27.63
CA GLN A 92 -9.52 10.27 -27.99
C GLN A 92 -8.18 10.17 -27.25
N HIS A 93 -7.36 11.23 -27.29
CA HIS A 93 -6.06 11.24 -26.61
C HIS A 93 -6.21 11.00 -25.11
N LYS A 94 -7.22 11.61 -24.46
CA LYS A 94 -7.51 11.36 -23.04
C LYS A 94 -7.76 9.88 -22.77
N ARG A 95 -8.58 9.20 -23.59
CA ARG A 95 -8.87 7.77 -23.42
C ARG A 95 -7.64 6.89 -23.57
N GLU A 96 -6.75 7.23 -24.52
CA GLU A 96 -5.49 6.50 -24.71
C GLU A 96 -4.59 6.61 -23.47
N LEU A 97 -4.49 7.80 -22.87
CA LEU A 97 -3.73 8.00 -21.64
C LEU A 97 -4.38 7.32 -20.43
N GLU A 98 -5.70 7.35 -20.30
CA GLU A 98 -6.43 6.64 -19.23
C GLU A 98 -6.25 5.13 -19.31
N GLN A 99 -6.26 4.56 -20.52
CA GLN A 99 -5.97 3.15 -20.73
C GLN A 99 -4.52 2.82 -20.31
N LYS A 100 -3.55 3.63 -20.76
CA LYS A 100 -2.14 3.44 -20.39
C LYS A 100 -1.92 3.56 -18.88
N PHE A 101 -2.62 4.49 -18.22
CA PHE A 101 -2.58 4.62 -16.76
C PHE A 101 -3.12 3.36 -16.07
N SER A 102 -4.27 2.84 -16.53
CA SER A 102 -4.85 1.58 -16.03
C SER A 102 -3.88 0.41 -16.19
N ASP A 103 -3.18 0.31 -17.32
CA ASP A 103 -2.21 -0.75 -17.56
C ASP A 103 -1.01 -0.67 -16.59
N TYR A 104 -0.55 0.55 -16.27
CA TYR A 104 0.49 0.75 -15.25
C TYR A 104 -0.01 0.45 -13.84
N ASP A 105 -1.22 0.87 -13.46
CA ASP A 105 -1.80 0.55 -12.15
C ASP A 105 -1.87 -0.96 -11.94
N GLN A 106 -2.33 -1.71 -12.94
CA GLN A 106 -2.33 -3.17 -12.89
C GLN A 106 -0.94 -3.77 -12.72
N GLN A 107 0.09 -3.18 -13.34
CA GLN A 107 1.47 -3.61 -13.15
C GLN A 107 1.97 -3.32 -11.74
N VAL A 108 1.70 -2.13 -11.20
CA VAL A 108 2.03 -1.73 -9.83
C VAL A 108 1.41 -2.70 -8.81
N GLN A 109 0.12 -3.04 -8.97
CA GLN A 109 -0.55 -4.00 -8.08
C GLN A 109 0.05 -5.41 -8.14
N LYS A 110 0.60 -5.81 -9.29
CA LYS A 110 1.29 -7.11 -9.46
C LYS A 110 2.71 -7.08 -8.89
N TYR A 111 3.44 -5.98 -9.07
CA TYR A 111 4.83 -5.85 -8.65
C TYR A 111 4.99 -5.59 -7.15
N PHE A 112 4.16 -4.73 -6.58
CA PHE A 112 4.25 -4.31 -5.18
C PHE A 112 3.19 -5.02 -4.35
N THR A 113 3.57 -6.19 -3.83
CA THR A 113 2.62 -7.09 -3.15
C THR A 113 2.56 -6.85 -1.65
N THR A 114 3.64 -6.34 -1.05
CA THR A 114 3.70 -6.08 0.40
C THR A 114 3.03 -4.74 0.77
N GLN A 115 2.51 -4.65 1.99
CA GLN A 115 1.93 -3.42 2.50
C GLN A 115 2.94 -2.27 2.53
N LEU A 116 4.20 -2.56 2.91
CA LEU A 116 5.27 -1.58 2.95
C LEU A 116 5.55 -0.99 1.56
N GLN A 117 5.72 -1.84 0.54
CA GLN A 117 5.95 -1.38 -0.84
C GLN A 117 4.78 -0.53 -1.36
N LYS A 118 3.53 -0.91 -1.05
CA LYS A 118 2.35 -0.14 -1.46
C LYS A 118 2.29 1.24 -0.81
N GLN A 119 2.61 1.32 0.49
CA GLN A 119 2.67 2.59 1.20
C GLN A 119 3.77 3.49 0.64
N GLU A 120 4.95 2.93 0.41
CA GLU A 120 6.08 3.69 -0.13
C GLU A 120 5.82 4.14 -1.57
N PHE A 121 5.26 3.26 -2.42
CA PHE A 121 4.83 3.62 -3.77
C PHE A 121 3.84 4.79 -3.75
N ASN A 122 2.80 4.72 -2.91
CA ASN A 122 1.81 5.80 -2.81
C ASN A 122 2.46 7.11 -2.36
N ARG A 123 3.40 7.05 -1.40
CA ARG A 123 4.15 8.22 -0.95
C ARG A 123 4.91 8.86 -2.12
N VAL A 124 5.72 8.08 -2.83
CA VAL A 124 6.52 8.55 -3.97
C VAL A 124 5.63 9.06 -5.11
N TYR A 125 4.55 8.36 -5.43
CA TYR A 125 3.58 8.77 -6.44
C TYR A 125 2.97 10.14 -6.12
N HIS A 126 2.57 10.37 -4.87
CA HIS A 126 2.06 11.67 -4.44
C HIS A 126 3.14 12.77 -4.47
N ASP A 127 4.39 12.45 -4.14
CA ASP A 127 5.52 13.39 -4.27
C ASP A 127 5.70 13.85 -5.72
N PHE A 128 5.57 12.93 -6.69
CA PHE A 128 5.61 13.30 -8.12
C PHE A 128 4.38 14.07 -8.57
N LEU A 129 3.17 13.64 -8.18
CA LEU A 129 1.93 14.35 -8.53
C LEU A 129 1.91 15.80 -8.07
N ASN A 130 2.48 16.08 -6.89
CA ASN A 130 2.54 17.43 -6.34
C ASN A 130 3.39 18.38 -7.19
N LYS A 131 4.32 17.87 -8.01
CA LYS A 131 5.12 18.69 -8.94
C LYS A 131 4.32 19.14 -10.17
N CYS A 132 3.16 18.56 -10.41
CA CYS A 132 2.29 18.92 -11.53
C CYS A 132 1.27 20.01 -11.22
N MET A 133 1.13 20.39 -9.94
CA MET A 133 0.23 21.47 -9.50
C MET A 133 0.99 22.79 -9.43
#